data_AF-A0A0G1YK52-F1
#
_entry.id   AF-A0A0G1YK52-F1
#
_cell.length_a   1.000
_cell.length_b   1.000
_cell.length_c   1.000
_cell.angle_alpha   90.00
_cell.angle_beta   90.00
_cell.angle_gamma   90.00
#
_symmetry.space_group_name_H-M   'P 1'
#
loop_
_entity.id
_entity.type
_entity.pdbx_description
1 polymer ?
#
loop_
_entity_poly.entity_id
_entity_poly.type
_entity_poly.pdbx_seq_one_letter_code
_entity_poly.pdbx_strand_id
1 'polypeptide(L)'
;MNKYAVLIGAIALALVAVLWIRTNVAKAPGGGQACTMEAKLCPDGSYVGRTGPQCEFSACPNATSTSTGSGGGGILPYYNSGVRGTVLIGPTCPVMRDPPDPQCADKPYATTITARRAGSSAAFATGTSDANGAFSFSLPPGSYTLTAKGGAVLPRCSDAEVTVGPTGYAAIIISCDTGIR
;
A
#
# COMPACT_ATOMS: atom_id res chain seq x y z
N MET A 1 58.85 -50.31 -30.26
CA MET A 1 57.37 -50.33 -30.30
C MET A 1 56.72 -49.38 -29.27
N ASN A 2 57.51 -48.49 -28.68
CA ASN A 2 57.25 -47.71 -27.46
C ASN A 2 57.11 -46.20 -27.77
N LYS A 3 57.66 -45.74 -28.90
CA LYS A 3 57.47 -44.38 -29.42
C LYS A 3 56.02 -44.04 -29.79
N TYR A 4 55.26 -45.02 -30.31
CA TYR A 4 53.83 -44.84 -30.65
C TYR A 4 52.93 -44.85 -29.41
N ALA A 5 53.27 -45.62 -28.37
CA ALA A 5 52.53 -45.63 -27.12
C ALA A 5 52.64 -44.27 -26.39
N VAL A 6 53.82 -43.65 -26.41
CA VAL A 6 54.04 -42.30 -25.86
C VAL A 6 53.29 -41.24 -26.66
N LEU A 7 53.30 -41.33 -28.00
CA LEU A 7 52.55 -40.43 -28.88
C LEU A 7 51.03 -40.53 -28.68
N ILE A 8 50.48 -41.75 -28.59
CA ILE A 8 49.04 -41.97 -28.36
C ILE A 8 48.62 -41.45 -26.98
N GLY A 9 49.43 -41.67 -25.94
CA GLY A 9 49.15 -41.15 -24.60
C GLY A 9 49.13 -39.61 -24.53
N ALA A 10 50.07 -38.95 -25.22
CA ALA A 10 50.13 -37.50 -25.29
C ALA A 10 48.92 -36.90 -26.04
N ILE A 11 48.50 -37.54 -27.14
CA ILE A 11 47.31 -37.11 -27.91
C ILE A 11 46.05 -37.31 -27.07
N ALA A 12 45.91 -38.42 -26.35
CA ALA A 12 44.75 -38.67 -25.48
C ALA A 12 44.67 -37.64 -24.34
N LEU A 13 45.80 -37.32 -23.69
CA LEU A 13 45.86 -36.27 -22.67
C LEU A 13 45.51 -34.88 -23.23
N ALA A 14 46.00 -34.55 -24.43
CA ALA A 14 45.67 -33.29 -25.08
C ALA A 14 44.17 -33.21 -25.44
N LEU A 15 43.58 -34.28 -25.95
CA LEU A 15 42.15 -34.34 -26.27
C LEU A 15 41.27 -34.23 -25.02
N VAL A 16 41.63 -34.90 -23.93
CA VAL A 16 40.92 -34.82 -22.65
C VAL A 16 41.02 -33.41 -22.06
N ALA A 17 42.21 -32.79 -22.12
CA ALA A 17 42.41 -31.41 -21.67
C ALA A 17 41.58 -30.41 -22.50
N VAL A 18 41.57 -30.55 -23.83
CA VAL A 18 40.75 -29.71 -24.72
C VAL A 18 39.26 -29.90 -24.46
N LEU A 19 38.81 -31.14 -24.24
CA LEU A 19 37.41 -31.44 -23.92
C LEU A 19 37.00 -30.79 -22.60
N TRP A 20 37.85 -30.87 -21.58
CA TRP A 20 37.62 -30.28 -20.26
C TRP A 20 37.62 -28.74 -20.31
N ILE A 21 38.49 -28.12 -21.12
CA ILE A 21 38.48 -26.67 -21.34
C ILE A 21 37.16 -26.25 -22.01
N ARG A 22 36.69 -27.00 -23.01
CA ARG A 22 35.43 -26.69 -23.71
C ARG A 22 34.20 -26.76 -22.80
N THR A 23 34.18 -27.67 -21.83
CA THR A 23 33.06 -27.80 -20.89
C THR A 23 33.05 -26.76 -19.78
N ASN A 24 34.19 -26.17 -19.43
CA ASN A 24 34.33 -25.24 -18.30
C ASN A 24 34.35 -23.75 -18.70
N VAL A 25 34.16 -23.41 -19.99
CA VAL A 25 33.94 -22.02 -20.39
C VAL A 25 32.54 -21.60 -19.91
N ALA A 26 32.50 -20.89 -18.79
CA ALA A 26 31.32 -20.16 -18.35
C ALA A 26 30.86 -19.26 -19.50
N LYS A 27 29.69 -19.57 -20.05
CA LYS A 27 29.01 -18.75 -21.05
C LYS A 27 28.82 -17.36 -20.42
N ALA A 28 29.62 -16.39 -20.83
CA ALA A 28 29.34 -14.99 -20.51
C ALA A 28 27.89 -14.70 -20.95
N PRO A 29 27.06 -14.02 -20.14
CA PRO A 29 25.74 -13.59 -20.58
C PRO A 29 25.90 -12.45 -21.59
N GLY A 30 26.44 -12.77 -22.75
CA GLY A 30 26.40 -11.96 -23.96
C GLY A 30 25.02 -12.11 -24.57
N GLY A 31 24.08 -11.34 -24.04
CA GLY A 31 22.73 -11.17 -24.56
C GLY A 31 22.25 -9.74 -24.38
N GLY A 32 23.16 -8.76 -24.45
CA GLY A 32 22.81 -7.36 -24.51
C GLY A 32 22.27 -7.03 -25.89
N GLN A 33 21.02 -7.38 -26.16
CA GLN A 33 20.31 -6.80 -27.28
C GLN A 33 20.22 -5.29 -27.04
N ALA A 34 20.71 -4.48 -27.98
CA ALA A 34 20.61 -3.04 -27.87
C ALA A 34 19.13 -2.66 -27.94
N CYS A 35 18.53 -2.39 -26.78
CA CYS A 35 17.14 -1.99 -26.70
C CYS A 35 16.97 -0.57 -27.25
N THR A 36 15.83 -0.32 -27.89
CA THR A 36 15.43 1.02 -28.30
C THR A 36 15.30 1.92 -27.07
N MET A 37 15.74 3.19 -27.18
CA MET A 37 15.73 4.18 -26.09
C MET A 37 14.34 4.76 -25.83
N GLU A 38 13.32 3.90 -25.86
CA GLU A 38 11.94 4.30 -25.66
C GLU A 38 11.64 4.37 -24.16
N ALA A 39 10.86 5.37 -23.79
CA ALA A 39 10.38 5.58 -22.44
C ALA A 39 8.86 5.45 -22.41
N LYS A 40 8.34 4.65 -21.47
CA LYS A 40 6.91 4.54 -21.20
C LYS A 40 6.55 5.43 -20.02
N LEU A 41 5.59 6.33 -20.23
CA LEU A 41 5.05 7.18 -19.17
C LEU A 41 4.18 6.34 -18.23
N CYS A 42 4.48 6.44 -16.94
CA CYS A 42 3.75 5.79 -15.86
C CYS A 42 2.67 6.73 -15.29
N PRO A 43 1.62 6.20 -14.62
CA PRO A 43 0.52 7.01 -14.06
C PRO A 43 0.95 8.04 -13.01
N ASP A 44 2.12 7.88 -12.42
CA ASP A 44 2.74 8.80 -11.45
C ASP A 44 3.55 9.93 -12.11
N GLY A 45 3.60 9.96 -13.45
CA GLY A 45 4.39 10.91 -14.22
C GLY A 45 5.87 10.51 -14.38
N SER A 46 6.28 9.36 -13.85
CA SER A 46 7.64 8.82 -14.06
C SER A 46 7.77 8.13 -15.41
N TYR A 47 9.00 7.89 -15.87
CA TYR A 47 9.30 7.23 -17.14
C TYR A 47 10.12 5.97 -16.91
N VAL A 48 9.68 4.84 -17.49
CA VAL A 48 10.42 3.56 -17.44
C VAL A 48 10.93 3.18 -18.82
N GLY A 49 12.17 2.68 -18.87
CA GLY A 49 12.79 2.17 -20.09
C GLY A 49 12.58 0.66 -20.27
N ARG A 50 13.04 0.16 -21.42
CA ARG A 50 13.14 -1.28 -21.70
C ARG A 50 14.34 -1.89 -20.97
N THR A 51 14.15 -3.05 -20.36
CA THR A 51 15.17 -3.80 -19.61
C THR A 51 15.09 -5.30 -19.94
N GLY A 52 16.18 -6.02 -19.66
CA GLY A 52 16.26 -7.48 -19.83
C GLY A 52 16.59 -7.97 -21.24
N PRO A 53 16.74 -9.30 -21.42
CA PRO A 53 17.21 -9.92 -22.66
C PRO A 53 16.20 -9.87 -23.82
N GLN A 54 14.97 -9.44 -23.55
CA GLN A 54 13.88 -9.27 -24.54
C GLN A 54 13.44 -7.80 -24.68
N CYS A 55 14.19 -6.85 -24.09
CA CYS A 55 13.88 -5.42 -24.18
C CYS A 55 12.43 -5.06 -23.79
N GLU A 56 11.95 -5.61 -22.67
CA GLU A 56 10.59 -5.36 -22.16
C GLU A 56 10.58 -4.15 -21.23
N PHE A 57 9.52 -3.35 -21.22
CA PHE A 57 9.43 -2.21 -20.29
C PHE A 57 9.44 -2.69 -18.84
N SER A 58 10.30 -2.08 -18.03
CA SER A 58 10.28 -2.30 -16.58
C SER A 58 8.92 -1.94 -16.01
N ALA A 59 8.50 -2.63 -14.95
CA ALA A 59 7.28 -2.30 -14.23
C ALA A 59 7.33 -0.84 -13.72
N CYS A 60 6.23 -0.11 -13.87
CA CYS A 60 6.09 1.18 -13.20
C CYS A 60 6.03 0.98 -11.68
N PRO A 61 6.59 1.90 -10.88
CA PRO A 61 6.59 1.79 -9.42
C PRO A 61 5.17 1.71 -8.80
N ASN A 62 4.13 2.09 -9.55
CA ASN A 62 2.73 2.03 -9.13
C ASN A 62 1.84 1.10 -9.99
N ALA A 63 2.41 0.20 -10.81
CA ALA A 63 1.66 -0.71 -11.68
C ALA A 63 1.06 -1.95 -10.97
N THR A 64 0.90 -1.92 -9.64
CA THR A 64 0.24 -3.00 -8.89
C THR A 64 -1.16 -2.58 -8.47
N SER A 65 -2.06 -2.33 -9.43
CA SER A 65 -3.51 -2.26 -9.19
C SER A 65 -4.31 -2.34 -10.51
N THR A 66 -4.09 -3.38 -11.30
CA THR A 66 -5.13 -3.89 -12.21
C THR A 66 -4.96 -5.39 -12.35
N SER A 67 -5.66 -6.15 -11.50
CA SER A 67 -6.24 -7.41 -11.93
C SER A 67 -7.54 -7.65 -11.18
N THR A 68 -8.62 -7.54 -11.95
CA THR A 68 -9.78 -8.44 -11.95
C THR A 68 -9.48 -9.75 -11.22
N GLY A 69 -10.20 -10.01 -10.13
CA GLY A 69 -9.83 -11.01 -9.13
C GLY A 69 -9.83 -12.46 -9.62
N SER A 70 -9.03 -13.29 -8.95
CA SER A 70 -9.45 -14.61 -8.47
C SER A 70 -8.34 -15.26 -7.62
N GLY A 71 -8.72 -15.72 -6.43
CA GLY A 71 -8.13 -16.87 -5.72
C GLY A 71 -6.62 -16.92 -5.51
N GLY A 72 -6.12 -16.35 -4.41
CA GLY A 72 -4.78 -16.67 -3.92
C GLY A 72 -4.46 -15.92 -2.65
N GLY A 73 -4.47 -16.62 -1.51
CA GLY A 73 -4.09 -16.09 -0.22
C GLY A 73 -2.64 -15.60 -0.24
N GLY A 74 -2.47 -14.29 -0.41
CA GLY A 74 -1.18 -13.62 -0.39
C GLY A 74 -1.39 -12.14 -0.07
N ILE A 75 -1.09 -11.78 1.17
CA ILE A 75 -0.84 -10.43 1.73
C ILE A 75 -0.65 -9.33 0.66
N LEU A 76 -1.74 -8.65 0.28
CA LEU A 76 -1.72 -7.51 -0.63
C LEU A 76 -1.34 -6.22 0.14
N PRO A 77 -0.31 -5.45 -0.29
CA PRO A 77 0.12 -4.24 0.42
C PRO A 77 -0.55 -2.94 -0.04
N TYR A 78 -1.60 -2.95 -0.89
CA TYR A 78 -2.27 -1.70 -1.30
C TYR A 78 -3.79 -1.80 -1.18
N TYR A 79 -4.28 -1.35 -0.02
CA TYR A 79 -5.70 -1.14 0.25
C TYR A 79 -6.18 0.13 -0.46
N ASN A 80 -6.79 0.00 -1.64
CA ASN A 80 -7.68 1.06 -2.16
C ASN A 80 -9.05 1.01 -1.47
N SER A 81 -9.05 0.56 -0.22
CA SER A 81 -10.18 0.41 0.67
C SER A 81 -9.87 1.13 1.97
N GLY A 82 -10.89 1.67 2.61
CA GLY A 82 -10.68 2.35 3.87
C GLY A 82 -11.91 3.05 4.39
N VAL A 83 -11.67 3.99 5.28
CA VAL A 83 -12.70 4.88 5.82
C VAL A 83 -12.27 6.33 5.66
N ARG A 84 -13.22 7.17 5.29
CA ARG A 84 -13.09 8.62 5.25
C ARG A 84 -14.23 9.19 6.07
N GLY A 85 -13.98 10.30 6.73
CA GLY A 85 -15.02 10.88 7.54
C GLY A 85 -14.69 12.25 8.05
N THR A 86 -15.63 12.80 8.79
CA THR A 86 -15.47 14.06 9.50
C THR A 86 -15.78 13.88 10.98
N VAL A 87 -14.98 14.52 11.83
CA VAL A 87 -15.24 14.63 13.25
C VAL A 87 -15.86 15.99 13.50
N LEU A 88 -17.05 15.98 14.08
CA LEU A 88 -17.81 17.17 14.42
C LEU A 88 -17.94 17.27 15.93
N ILE A 89 -17.93 18.50 16.44
CA ILE A 89 -18.11 18.80 17.86
C ILE A 89 -19.31 19.75 18.02
N GLY A 90 -20.22 19.37 18.91
CA GLY A 90 -21.44 20.10 19.21
C GLY A 90 -22.17 19.54 20.42
N PRO A 91 -23.18 20.24 20.97
CA PRO A 91 -23.63 21.58 20.60
C PRO A 91 -22.62 22.66 21.00
N THR A 92 -22.57 23.79 20.28
CA THR A 92 -21.65 24.90 20.59
C THR A 92 -22.29 26.05 21.35
N CYS A 93 -23.62 26.03 21.50
CA CYS A 93 -24.40 27.07 22.16
C CYS A 93 -25.27 26.49 23.29
N PRO A 94 -25.41 27.21 24.43
CA PRO A 94 -26.29 26.80 25.52
C PRO A 94 -27.78 26.75 25.18
N VAL A 95 -28.23 27.51 24.18
CA VAL A 95 -29.66 27.61 23.83
C VAL A 95 -29.85 27.43 22.33
N MET A 96 -30.65 26.43 21.95
CA MET A 96 -31.14 26.26 20.58
C MET A 96 -32.22 27.29 20.27
N ARG A 97 -32.13 27.94 19.10
CA ARG A 97 -33.09 28.92 18.58
C ARG A 97 -33.80 28.36 17.34
N ASP A 98 -35.01 28.84 17.06
CA ASP A 98 -35.75 28.58 15.82
C ASP A 98 -36.03 29.91 15.11
N PRO A 99 -35.42 30.20 13.94
CA PRO A 99 -34.56 29.31 13.17
C PRO A 99 -33.19 29.05 13.82
N PRO A 100 -32.53 27.91 13.52
CA PRO A 100 -31.22 27.56 14.06
C PRO A 100 -30.18 28.63 13.75
N ASP A 101 -29.49 29.11 14.78
CA ASP A 101 -28.39 30.06 14.59
C ASP A 101 -27.20 29.34 13.92
N PRO A 102 -26.74 29.78 12.73
CA PRO A 102 -25.60 29.16 12.05
C PRO A 102 -24.32 29.13 12.89
N GLN A 103 -24.15 30.04 13.86
CA GLN A 103 -23.00 30.04 14.76
C GLN A 103 -23.02 28.89 15.76
N CYS A 104 -24.20 28.29 15.96
CA CYS A 104 -24.45 27.17 16.87
C CYS A 104 -24.37 25.80 16.18
N ALA A 105 -24.19 25.77 14.85
CA ALA A 105 -23.98 24.53 14.11
C ALA A 105 -22.73 23.79 14.61
N ASP A 106 -22.75 22.46 14.46
CA ASP A 106 -21.61 21.61 14.81
C ASP A 106 -20.36 22.08 14.05
N LYS A 107 -19.25 22.18 14.80
CA LYS A 107 -17.99 22.66 14.24
C LYS A 107 -17.08 21.48 13.92
N PRO A 108 -16.17 21.61 12.95
CA PRO A 108 -15.16 20.60 12.74
C PRO A 108 -14.21 20.48 13.93
N TYR A 109 -13.82 19.25 14.27
CA TYR A 109 -12.98 18.97 15.42
C TYR A 109 -11.71 18.22 15.03
N ALA A 110 -10.56 18.86 15.20
CA ALA A 110 -9.25 18.27 15.01
C ALA A 110 -8.87 17.45 16.25
N THR A 111 -8.81 16.14 16.12
CA THR A 111 -8.45 15.23 17.20
C THR A 111 -7.79 13.95 16.69
N THR A 112 -7.22 13.16 17.61
CA THR A 112 -6.67 11.84 17.31
C THR A 112 -7.80 10.82 17.17
N ILE A 113 -7.82 10.05 16.09
CA ILE A 113 -8.74 8.93 15.88
C ILE A 113 -7.96 7.63 15.92
N THR A 114 -8.48 6.67 16.68
CA THR A 114 -7.96 5.31 16.75
C THR A 114 -8.97 4.36 16.10
N ALA A 115 -8.52 3.64 15.08
CA ALA A 115 -9.26 2.56 14.46
C ALA A 115 -8.92 1.24 15.16
N ARG A 116 -9.92 0.57 15.72
CA ARG A 116 -9.81 -0.78 16.29
C ARG A 116 -10.60 -1.75 15.42
N ARG A 117 -10.13 -2.97 15.24
CA ARG A 117 -10.91 -4.00 14.55
C ARG A 117 -12.01 -4.51 15.49
N ALA A 118 -13.19 -4.81 14.97
CA ALA A 118 -14.29 -5.38 15.77
C ALA A 118 -13.82 -6.63 16.53
N GLY A 119 -14.07 -6.66 17.85
CA GLY A 119 -13.62 -7.74 18.74
C GLY A 119 -12.16 -7.66 19.20
N SER A 120 -11.40 -6.62 18.83
CA SER A 120 -10.03 -6.39 19.32
C SER A 120 -9.90 -5.05 20.04
N SER A 121 -9.26 -5.07 21.21
CA SER A 121 -8.93 -3.85 21.96
C SER A 121 -7.67 -3.13 21.43
N ALA A 122 -6.90 -3.80 20.57
CA ALA A 122 -5.68 -3.26 20.00
C ALA A 122 -5.98 -2.19 18.94
N ALA A 123 -5.24 -1.09 18.99
CA ALA A 123 -5.26 -0.09 17.93
C ALA A 123 -4.69 -0.70 16.65
N PHE A 124 -5.49 -0.77 15.60
CA PHE A 124 -5.05 -1.21 14.27
C PHE A 124 -4.36 -0.06 13.52
N ALA A 125 -4.95 1.14 13.60
CA ALA A 125 -4.37 2.36 13.04
C ALA A 125 -4.73 3.55 13.93
N THR A 126 -3.86 4.56 13.94
CA THR A 126 -4.10 5.83 14.61
C THR A 126 -3.75 6.96 13.66
N GLY A 127 -4.55 8.02 13.66
CA GLY A 127 -4.35 9.19 12.82
C GLY A 127 -5.02 10.40 13.44
N THR A 128 -4.99 11.53 12.75
CA THR A 128 -5.57 12.78 13.23
C THR A 128 -6.55 13.34 12.20
N SER A 129 -7.66 13.90 12.65
CA SER A 129 -8.49 14.76 11.81
C SER A 129 -7.83 16.13 11.62
N ASP A 130 -8.02 16.71 10.45
CA ASP A 130 -7.49 18.02 10.09
C ASP A 130 -8.33 19.18 10.67
N ALA A 131 -7.98 20.43 10.30
CA ALA A 131 -8.70 21.62 10.73
C ALA A 131 -10.17 21.69 10.24
N ASN A 132 -10.50 20.94 9.19
CA ASN A 132 -11.86 20.76 8.69
C ASN A 132 -12.52 19.51 9.30
N GLY A 133 -11.92 18.93 10.33
CA GLY A 133 -12.40 17.71 10.98
C GLY A 133 -12.27 16.47 10.10
N ALA A 134 -11.71 16.57 8.90
CA ALA A 134 -11.67 15.47 7.95
C ALA A 134 -10.54 14.50 8.28
N PHE A 135 -10.78 13.20 8.09
CA PHE A 135 -9.79 12.15 8.26
C PHE A 135 -9.94 11.07 7.19
N SER A 136 -8.84 10.35 6.94
CA SER A 136 -8.83 9.20 6.04
C SER A 136 -7.90 8.12 6.56
N PHE A 137 -8.39 6.88 6.61
CA PHE A 137 -7.60 5.70 6.92
C PHE A 137 -7.70 4.69 5.78
N SER A 138 -6.57 4.20 5.29
CA SER A 138 -6.53 3.03 4.42
C SER A 138 -6.62 1.78 5.30
N LEU A 139 -7.75 1.09 5.24
CA LEU A 139 -8.04 -0.08 6.09
C LEU A 139 -8.38 -1.28 5.21
N PRO A 140 -7.94 -2.48 5.61
CA PRO A 140 -8.41 -3.72 5.02
C PRO A 140 -9.93 -3.86 5.06
N PRO A 141 -10.49 -4.69 4.17
CA PRO A 141 -11.89 -5.07 4.26
C PRO A 141 -12.16 -5.74 5.60
N GLY A 142 -13.21 -5.31 6.29
CA GLY A 142 -13.56 -5.80 7.62
C GLY A 142 -14.33 -4.76 8.45
N SER A 143 -14.72 -5.16 9.65
CA SER A 143 -15.45 -4.31 10.59
C SER A 143 -14.49 -3.64 11.57
N TYR A 144 -14.65 -2.34 11.74
CA TYR A 144 -13.81 -1.50 12.58
C TYR A 144 -14.67 -0.57 13.45
N THR A 145 -14.18 -0.28 14.64
CA THR A 145 -14.70 0.73 15.54
C THR A 145 -13.70 1.88 15.57
N LEU A 146 -14.16 3.07 15.18
CA LEU A 146 -13.38 4.30 15.22
C LEU A 146 -13.72 5.05 16.50
N THR A 147 -12.70 5.30 17.32
CA THR A 147 -12.81 6.10 18.53
C THR A 147 -12.05 7.39 18.34
N ALA A 148 -12.73 8.53 18.41
CA ALA A 148 -12.09 9.83 18.47
C ALA A 148 -11.70 10.16 19.92
N LYS A 149 -10.48 10.66 20.10
CA LYS A 149 -9.97 11.08 21.41
C LYS A 149 -10.70 12.34 21.83
N GLY A 150 -11.45 12.26 22.93
CA GLY A 150 -12.03 13.42 23.59
C GLY A 150 -11.07 14.12 24.54
N GLY A 151 -11.56 15.12 25.26
CA GLY A 151 -10.85 15.65 26.43
C GLY A 151 -11.00 14.73 27.65
N ALA A 152 -10.29 15.05 28.73
CA ALA A 152 -10.27 14.22 29.95
C ALA A 152 -11.67 14.10 30.61
N VAL A 153 -12.50 15.12 30.48
CA VAL A 153 -13.89 15.16 30.98
C VAL A 153 -14.85 15.38 29.82
N LEU A 154 -14.58 16.40 29.00
CA LEU A 154 -15.30 16.80 27.79
C LEU A 154 -14.28 17.31 26.76
N PRO A 155 -14.57 17.27 25.44
CA PRO A 155 -15.76 16.68 24.81
C PRO A 155 -15.73 15.14 24.83
N ARG A 156 -16.90 14.51 24.83
CA ARG A 156 -17.08 13.05 24.78
C ARG A 156 -17.48 12.64 23.36
N CYS A 157 -16.60 11.91 22.68
CA CYS A 157 -16.87 11.43 21.34
C CYS A 157 -17.57 10.06 21.37
N SER A 158 -18.58 9.88 20.53
CA SER A 158 -19.21 8.58 20.32
C SER A 158 -18.31 7.68 19.49
N ASP A 159 -18.23 6.40 19.84
CA ASP A 159 -17.59 5.40 18.99
C ASP A 159 -18.42 5.20 17.71
N ALA A 160 -17.74 5.12 16.57
CA ALA A 160 -18.40 4.98 15.28
C ALA A 160 -18.00 3.65 14.62
N GLU A 161 -18.98 2.79 14.37
CA GLU A 161 -18.76 1.51 13.72
C GLU A 161 -18.81 1.65 12.20
N VAL A 162 -17.84 1.06 11.51
CA VAL A 162 -17.74 1.10 10.06
C VAL A 162 -17.36 -0.26 9.51
N THR A 163 -18.02 -0.66 8.43
CA THR A 163 -17.63 -1.83 7.65
C THR A 163 -16.95 -1.37 6.38
N VAL A 164 -15.68 -1.75 6.22
CA VAL A 164 -14.88 -1.43 5.05
C VAL A 164 -15.02 -2.57 4.04
N GLY A 165 -15.42 -2.23 2.82
CA GLY A 165 -15.58 -3.17 1.72
C GLY A 165 -14.25 -3.60 1.08
N PRO A 166 -14.27 -4.56 0.14
CA PRO A 166 -13.10 -5.01 -0.61
C PRO A 166 -12.42 -3.90 -1.42
N THR A 167 -13.18 -2.88 -1.80
CA THR A 167 -12.72 -1.70 -2.53
C THR A 167 -13.53 -0.48 -2.09
N GLY A 168 -12.93 0.72 -2.17
CA GLY A 168 -13.59 1.98 -1.88
C GLY A 168 -13.51 2.41 -0.41
N TYR A 169 -13.85 3.68 -0.19
CA TYR A 169 -13.83 4.28 1.15
C TYR A 169 -15.24 4.37 1.72
N ALA A 170 -15.45 3.78 2.89
CA ALA A 170 -16.66 4.00 3.67
C ALA A 170 -16.66 5.44 4.20
N ALA A 171 -17.80 6.12 4.15
CA ALA A 171 -17.96 7.47 4.69
C ALA A 171 -18.60 7.42 6.08
N ILE A 172 -18.07 8.16 7.06
CA ILE A 172 -18.64 8.21 8.41
C ILE A 172 -18.50 9.60 9.04
N ILE A 173 -19.36 9.91 10.00
CA ILE A 173 -19.28 11.12 10.81
C ILE A 173 -19.14 10.68 12.27
N ILE A 174 -18.16 11.23 12.97
CA ILE A 174 -17.96 11.02 14.40
C ILE A 174 -18.42 12.29 15.11
N SER A 175 -19.42 12.18 15.98
CA SER A 175 -19.93 13.31 16.76
C SER A 175 -19.32 13.31 18.16
N CYS A 176 -18.89 14.49 18.60
CA CYS A 176 -18.31 14.73 19.91
C CYS A 176 -19.19 15.71 20.70
N ASP A 177 -19.76 15.22 21.81
CA ASP A 177 -20.59 15.99 22.71
C ASP A 177 -19.74 16.92 23.59
N THR A 178 -19.98 18.22 23.50
CA THR A 178 -19.34 19.23 24.35
C THR A 178 -19.87 19.23 25.78
N GLY A 179 -21.02 18.61 26.04
CA GLY A 179 -21.70 18.59 27.33
C GLY A 179 -22.46 19.88 27.66
N ILE A 180 -22.60 20.80 26.70
CA ILE A 180 -23.40 22.03 26.84
C ILE A 180 -24.90 21.68 26.82
N ARG A 181 -25.68 22.19 27.78
CA ARG A 181 -27.11 21.93 27.97
C ARG A 181 -27.85 23.17 28.43
#